data_AF-A0A534MFY8-F1
#
_entry.id   AF-A0A534MFY8-F1
#
_cell.length_a   1.000
_cell.length_b   1.000
_cell.length_c   1.000
_cell.angle_alpha   90.00
_cell.angle_beta   90.00
_cell.angle_gamma   90.00
#
_symmetry.space_group_name_H-M   'P 1'
#
loop_
_entity.id
_entity.type
_entity.pdbx_description
1 polymer ?
#
loop_
_entity_poly.entity_id
_entity_poly.type
_entity_poly.pdbx_seq_one_letter_code
_entity_poly.pdbx_strand_id
1 'polypeptide(L)'
;GRSLLEILRSKGAKFAIPEDLAGLIKRAASLQTHLKEHGADLSNKRGLQLIEAKIRRLSRYYKEHGVLPADWDYSSRVSELQVK
;
A
#
# COMPACT_ATOMS: atom_id res chain seq x y z
N GLY A 1 -7.57 16.77 -18.61
CA GLY A 1 -6.18 16.89 -18.10
C GLY A 1 -5.60 15.50 -17.92
N ARG A 2 -4.28 15.33 -18.05
CA ARG A 2 -3.60 14.04 -17.82
C ARG A 2 -3.38 13.83 -16.32
N SER A 3 -3.56 12.61 -15.82
CA SER A 3 -3.25 12.23 -14.45
C SER A 3 -1.73 12.29 -14.19
N LEU A 4 -1.34 12.53 -12.93
CA LEU A 4 0.07 12.54 -12.53
C LEU A 4 0.80 11.25 -12.94
N LEU A 5 0.10 10.12 -12.89
CA LEU A 5 0.63 8.81 -13.25
C LEU A 5 0.89 8.69 -14.76
N GLU A 6 0.01 9.25 -15.60
CA GLU A 6 0.24 9.35 -17.05
C GLU A 6 1.42 10.27 -17.39
N ILE A 7 1.57 11.39 -16.67
CA ILE A 7 2.68 12.32 -16.87
C ILE A 7 4.02 11.65 -16.52
N LEU A 8 4.09 10.95 -15.38
CA LEU A 8 5.29 10.26 -14.93
C LEU A 8 5.65 9.08 -15.86
N ARG A 9 4.65 8.31 -16.30
CA ARG A 9 4.85 7.22 -17.27
C ARG A 9 5.33 7.74 -18.62
N SER A 10 4.77 8.87 -19.09
CA SER A 10 5.21 9.55 -20.32
C SER A 10 6.67 10.05 -20.24
N LYS A 11 7.19 10.27 -19.03
CA LYS A 11 8.60 10.64 -18.78
C LYS A 11 9.51 9.43 -18.53
N GLY A 12 9.01 8.21 -18.72
CA GLY A 12 9.81 6.98 -18.59
C GLY A 12 9.94 6.43 -17.16
N ALA A 13 9.26 7.03 -16.18
CA ALA A 13 9.25 6.47 -14.83
C ALA A 13 8.43 5.17 -14.80
N LYS A 14 9.11 4.03 -14.62
CA LYS A 14 8.48 2.73 -14.42
C LYS A 14 8.35 2.46 -12.93
N PHE A 15 7.11 2.52 -12.43
CA PHE A 15 6.82 2.08 -11.07
C PHE A 15 6.28 0.66 -11.10
N ALA A 16 6.90 -0.24 -10.34
CA ALA A 16 6.40 -1.60 -10.17
C ALA A 16 5.08 -1.64 -9.36
N ILE A 17 4.81 -0.59 -8.58
CA ILE A 17 3.59 -0.43 -7.78
C ILE A 17 3.07 1.00 -8.00
N PRO A 18 1.76 1.20 -8.18
CA PRO A 18 1.16 2.53 -8.23
C PRO A 18 1.47 3.37 -6.99
N GLU A 19 1.71 4.68 -7.17
CA GLU A 19 2.13 5.62 -6.12
C GLU A 19 1.14 5.72 -4.95
N ASP A 20 -0.15 5.70 -5.26
CA ASP A 20 -1.23 5.72 -4.27
C ASP A 20 -1.19 4.49 -3.35
N LEU A 21 -0.94 3.31 -3.92
CA LEU A 21 -0.81 2.06 -3.18
C LEU A 21 0.49 2.06 -2.36
N ALA A 22 1.60 2.51 -2.94
CA ALA A 22 2.89 2.64 -2.25
C ALA A 22 2.81 3.56 -1.03
N GLY A 23 2.12 4.71 -1.17
CA GLY A 23 1.91 5.65 -0.07
C GLY A 23 1.09 5.06 1.08
N LEU A 24 0.06 4.26 0.78
CA LEU A 24 -0.73 3.57 1.81
C LEU A 24 0.09 2.48 2.53
N ILE A 25 0.88 1.71 1.78
CA ILE A 25 1.76 0.68 2.36
C ILE A 25 2.77 1.33 3.32
N LYS A 26 3.40 2.44 2.92
CA LYS A 26 4.35 3.17 3.77
C LYS A 26 3.70 3.68 5.07
N ARG A 27 2.48 4.22 5.00
CA ARG A 27 1.72 4.65 6.18
C ARG A 27 1.38 3.49 7.10
N ALA A 28 0.94 2.36 6.53
CA ALA A 28 0.63 1.16 7.30
C ALA A 28 1.85 0.62 8.04
N ALA A 29 3.02 0.57 7.39
CA ALA A 29 4.27 0.14 8.00
C ALA A 29 4.66 1.04 9.19
N SER A 30 4.57 2.37 9.03
CA SER A 30 4.83 3.31 10.13
C SER A 30 3.88 3.12 11.32
N LEU A 31 2.58 2.94 11.05
CA LEU A 31 1.58 2.67 12.08
C LEU A 31 1.82 1.33 12.79
N GLN A 32 2.24 0.30 12.07
CA GLN A 32 2.59 -0.99 12.67
C GLN A 32 3.79 -0.85 13.63
N THR A 33 4.82 -0.09 13.26
CA THR A 33 5.96 0.20 14.16
C THR A 33 5.50 0.95 15.42
N HIS A 34 4.69 2.01 15.27
CA HIS A 34 4.12 2.74 16.40
C HIS A 34 3.32 1.83 17.33
N LEU A 35 2.49 0.93 16.78
CA LEU A 35 1.65 0.01 17.56
C LEU A 35 2.45 -1.13 18.21
N LYS A 36 3.66 -1.45 17.72
CA LYS A 36 4.56 -2.39 18.41
C LYS A 36 5.04 -1.81 19.74
N GLU A 37 5.33 -0.51 19.77
CA GLU A 37 5.76 0.20 20.99
C GLU A 37 4.54 0.60 21.86
N HIS A 38 3.45 1.01 21.23
CA HIS A 38 2.25 1.54 21.88
C HIS A 38 1.00 0.69 21.60
N GLY A 39 1.04 -0.57 22.05
CA GLY A 39 -0.02 -1.55 21.80
C GLY A 39 -1.40 -1.21 22.39
N ALA A 40 -1.52 -0.24 23.29
CA ALA A 40 -2.80 0.18 23.86
C ALA A 40 -3.55 1.24 23.01
N ASP A 41 -2.94 1.77 21.96
CA ASP A 41 -3.53 2.82 21.13
C ASP A 41 -4.64 2.29 20.20
N LEU A 42 -5.87 2.27 20.71
CA LEU A 42 -7.06 1.75 20.01
C LEU A 42 -7.42 2.59 18.76
N SER A 43 -7.15 3.89 18.78
CA SER A 43 -7.44 4.78 17.66
C SER A 43 -6.59 4.42 16.44
N ASN A 44 -5.27 4.28 16.67
CA ASN A 44 -4.35 3.91 15.61
C ASN A 44 -4.50 2.45 15.16
N LYS A 45 -4.93 1.53 16.05
CA LYS A 45 -5.32 0.17 15.63
C LYS A 45 -6.48 0.18 14.63
N ARG A 46 -7.53 0.95 14.91
CA ARG A 46 -8.64 1.13 13.96
C ARG A 46 -8.16 1.80 12.67
N GLY A 47 -7.30 2.81 12.78
CA GLY A 47 -6.68 3.48 11.63
C GLY A 47 -5.93 2.50 10.72
N LEU A 48 -5.12 1.62 11.30
CA LEU A 48 -4.40 0.56 10.59
C LEU A 48 -5.37 -0.35 9.82
N GLN A 49 -6.43 -0.84 10.47
CA GLN A 49 -7.44 -1.70 9.82
C GLN A 49 -8.10 -1.02 8.61
N LEU A 50 -8.42 0.28 8.71
CA LEU A 50 -9.02 1.03 7.61
C LEU A 50 -8.04 1.20 6.43
N ILE A 51 -6.76 1.45 6.73
CA ILE A 51 -5.71 1.56 5.71
C ILE A 51 -5.54 0.22 5.01
N GLU A 52 -5.47 -0.89 5.75
CA GLU A 52 -5.36 -2.24 5.18
C GLU A 52 -6.56 -2.59 4.29
N ALA A 53 -7.79 -2.25 4.73
CA ALA A 53 -8.98 -2.44 3.92
C ALA A 53 -8.91 -1.64 2.61
N LYS A 54 -8.40 -0.40 2.65
CA LYS A 54 -8.20 0.43 1.45
C LYS A 54 -7.14 -0.16 0.51
N ILE A 55 -6.02 -0.65 1.05
CA ILE A 55 -4.96 -1.33 0.28
C ILE A 55 -5.53 -2.55 -0.44
N ARG A 56 -6.31 -3.41 0.23
CA ARG A 56 -6.95 -4.57 -0.38
C ARG A 56 -7.87 -4.18 -1.54
N ARG A 57 -8.64 -3.11 -1.37
CA ARG A 57 -9.57 -2.61 -2.40
C ARG A 57 -8.84 -2.07 -3.63
N LEU A 58 -7.78 -1.27 -3.43
CA LEU A 58 -6.95 -0.76 -4.53
C LEU A 58 -6.15 -1.86 -5.22
N SER A 59 -5.61 -2.81 -4.46
CA SER A 59 -4.94 -3.98 -5.00
C SER A 59 -5.86 -4.74 -5.97
N ARG A 60 -7.12 -5.02 -5.56
CA ARG A 60 -8.11 -5.65 -6.43
C ARG A 60 -8.35 -4.84 -7.70
N TYR A 61 -8.60 -3.54 -7.57
CA TYR A 61 -8.80 -2.64 -8.71
C TYR A 61 -7.62 -2.71 -9.70
N TYR A 62 -6.39 -2.57 -9.20
CA TYR A 62 -5.21 -2.61 -10.07
C TYR A 62 -4.92 -3.98 -10.68
N LYS A 63 -5.29 -5.07 -10.00
CA LYS A 63 -5.24 -6.43 -10.58
C LYS A 63 -6.24 -6.59 -11.72
N GLU A 64 -7.48 -6.14 -11.54
CA GLU A 64 -8.51 -6.18 -12.57
C GLU A 64 -8.15 -5.33 -13.80
N HIS A 65 -7.40 -4.24 -13.61
CA HIS A 65 -6.96 -3.34 -14.69
C HIS A 65 -5.58 -3.72 -15.26
N GLY A 66 -5.00 -4.85 -14.87
CA GLY A 66 -3.71 -5.34 -15.39
C GLY A 66 -2.49 -4.48 -15.02
N VAL A 67 -2.62 -3.62 -14.01
CA VAL A 67 -1.52 -2.79 -13.50
C VAL A 67 -0.67 -3.55 -12.49
N LEU A 68 -1.28 -4.44 -11.70
CA LEU A 68 -0.59 -5.33 -10.77
C LEU A 68 -0.68 -6.79 -11.23
N PRO A 69 0.34 -7.61 -10.94
CA PRO A 69 0.26 -9.06 -11.12
C PRO A 69 -0.91 -9.68 -10.34
N ALA A 70 -1.54 -10.72 -10.89
CA ALA A 70 -2.71 -11.36 -10.27
C ALA A 70 -2.40 -12.01 -8.91
N ASP A 71 -1.18 -12.51 -8.77
CA ASP A 71 -0.57 -13.10 -7.58
C ASP A 71 -0.10 -12.06 -6.54
N TRP A 72 -0.24 -10.77 -6.83
CA TRP A 72 0.11 -9.72 -5.87
C TRP A 72 -0.76 -9.83 -4.62
N ASP A 73 -0.09 -9.97 -3.47
CA ASP A 73 -0.69 -9.94 -2.14
C ASP A 73 0.03 -8.96 -1.21
N TYR A 74 -0.77 -8.22 -0.43
CA TYR A 74 -0.28 -7.29 0.57
C TYR A 74 0.29 -8.02 1.79
N SER A 75 -0.34 -9.13 2.21
CA SER A 75 0.04 -9.84 3.44
C SER A 75 1.47 -10.39 3.35
N SER A 76 1.84 -10.94 2.19
CA SER A 76 3.22 -11.36 1.88
C SER A 76 4.22 -10.21 2.02
N ARG A 77 3.91 -9.04 1.44
CA ARG A 77 4.76 -7.84 1.47
C ARG A 77 4.96 -7.28 2.87
N VAL A 78 3.93 -7.33 3.71
CA VAL A 78 4.03 -6.93 5.12
C VAL A 78 5.01 -7.84 5.86
N SER A 79 4.95 -9.15 5.60
CA SER A 79 5.86 -10.11 6.23
C SER A 79 7.32 -9.85 5.84
N GLU A 80 7.59 -9.58 4.56
CA GLU A 80 8.94 -9.19 4.09
C GLU A 80 9.48 -7.91 4.77
N LEU A 81 8.61 -6.93 5.03
CA LEU A 81 8.98 -5.68 5.69
C LEU A 81 9.23 -5.85 7.20
N GLN A 82 8.67 -6.88 7.82
CA GLN A 82 8.80 -7.14 9.26
C GLN A 82 9.99 -8.05 9.61
N VAL A 83 10.56 -8.77 8.64
CA VAL A 83 11.68 -9.73 8.82
C VAL A 83 13.06 -9.05 8.68
N LYS A 84 13.11 -7.78 8.25
CA LYS A 84 14.31 -6.95 8.25
C LYS A 84 14.35 -6.03 9.46
#